data_AF-A0A0M8ZT08-F1
#
_entry.id   AF-A0A0M8ZT08-F1
#
_cell.length_a   1.000
_cell.length_b   1.000
_cell.length_c   1.000
_cell.angle_alpha   90.00
_cell.angle_beta   90.00
_cell.angle_gamma   90.00
#
_symmetry.space_group_name_H-M   'P 1'
#
loop_
_entity.id
_entity.type
_entity.pdbx_description
1 polymer ?
#
loop_
_entity_poly.entity_id
_entity_poly.type
_entity_poly.pdbx_seq_one_letter_code
_entity_poly.pdbx_strand_id
1 'polypeptide(L)'
;MKWIIFSITLVTWNYIIFCQDIVFPNDEEMSHVSGNEPITERIPVAAPNICPKDMLLYPGDGNRSTWVCDCRPRFLYFPLNNSCYEAYRQGPCPPQNYVVLSKNEAIPKCVKNPCLEDGLVQYNNICYPLRTTGGPCAPHGIIGVNETTFDLECISIDTAPFIIINVPLKKCPPGSRRNSLGVCKTKINFSSRTNKLFT
;
A
#
# COMPACT_ATOMS: atom_id res chain seq x y z
N MET A 1 2.89 69.22 -16.15
CA MET A 1 2.74 67.90 -16.81
C MET A 1 3.76 66.84 -16.34
N LYS A 2 5.01 67.18 -16.00
CA LYS A 2 6.04 66.20 -15.55
C LYS A 2 5.72 65.44 -14.24
N TRP A 3 5.08 66.09 -13.26
CA TRP A 3 4.77 65.48 -11.96
C TRP A 3 3.61 64.47 -11.99
N ILE A 4 2.64 64.67 -12.90
CA ILE A 4 1.51 63.76 -13.09
C ILE A 4 2.00 62.44 -13.72
N ILE A 5 2.92 62.52 -14.68
CA ILE A 5 3.54 61.35 -15.31
C ILE A 5 4.34 60.55 -14.28
N PHE A 6 5.09 61.22 -13.40
CA PHE A 6 5.88 60.56 -12.34
C PHE A 6 4.98 59.84 -11.32
N SER A 7 3.84 60.43 -10.97
CA SER A 7 2.83 59.82 -10.09
C SER A 7 2.19 58.58 -10.72
N ILE A 8 1.82 58.66 -12.00
CA ILE A 8 1.24 57.52 -12.75
C ILE A 8 2.26 56.38 -12.89
N THR A 9 3.54 56.69 -13.12
CA THR A 9 4.60 55.67 -13.17
C THR A 9 4.86 55.02 -11.81
N LEU A 10 4.74 55.75 -10.71
CA LEU A 10 4.92 55.21 -9.35
C LEU A 10 3.75 54.32 -8.92
N VAL A 11 2.52 54.69 -9.30
CA VAL A 11 1.31 53.90 -9.02
C VAL A 11 1.30 52.60 -9.84
N THR A 12 1.71 52.66 -11.12
CA THR A 12 1.80 51.46 -11.97
C THR A 12 2.94 50.53 -11.54
N TRP A 13 4.09 51.07 -11.10
CA TRP A 13 5.18 50.26 -10.54
C TRP A 13 4.78 49.59 -9.21
N ASN A 14 4.00 50.26 -8.35
CA ASN A 14 3.44 49.63 -7.14
C ASN A 14 2.39 48.56 -7.45
N TYR A 15 1.58 48.74 -8.49
CA TYR A 15 0.57 47.75 -8.90
C TYR A 15 1.21 46.47 -9.47
N ILE A 16 2.35 46.58 -10.16
CA ILE A 16 3.10 45.43 -10.68
C ILE A 16 3.81 44.65 -9.55
N ILE A 17 4.17 45.30 -8.44
CA ILE A 17 4.77 44.63 -7.28
C ILE A 17 3.72 43.88 -6.44
N PHE A 18 2.43 44.21 -6.54
CA PHE A 18 1.35 43.61 -5.74
C PHE A 18 0.64 42.41 -6.38
N CYS A 19 1.04 42.00 -7.59
CA CYS A 19 0.55 40.79 -8.25
C CYS A 19 1.72 39.82 -8.49
N GLN A 20 2.36 39.36 -7.41
CA GLN A 20 2.81 37.98 -7.40
C GLN A 20 1.65 37.17 -6.87
N ASP A 21 0.87 36.58 -7.78
CA ASP A 21 0.04 35.45 -7.43
C ASP A 21 0.97 34.45 -6.76
N ILE A 22 0.77 34.24 -5.46
CA ILE A 22 1.35 33.10 -4.76
C ILE A 22 0.61 31.90 -5.32
N VAL A 23 1.03 31.44 -6.49
CA VAL A 23 0.69 30.11 -6.99
C VAL A 23 1.46 29.17 -6.08
N PHE A 24 0.79 28.69 -5.05
CA PHE A 24 1.24 27.49 -4.36
C PHE A 24 1.30 26.39 -5.42
N PRO A 25 2.43 25.68 -5.55
CA PRO A 25 2.42 24.43 -6.29
C PRO A 25 1.26 23.59 -5.76
N ASN A 26 0.47 22.97 -6.64
CA ASN A 26 -0.42 21.92 -6.18
C ASN A 26 0.42 20.97 -5.35
N ASP A 27 -0.07 20.59 -4.16
CA ASP A 27 0.51 19.56 -3.32
C ASP A 27 0.34 18.20 -4.02
N GLU A 28 1.00 18.02 -5.15
CA GLU A 28 1.20 16.75 -5.81
C GLU A 28 2.52 16.21 -5.25
N GLU A 29 2.39 15.18 -4.40
CA GLU A 29 3.44 14.46 -3.65
C GLU A 29 3.78 14.99 -2.24
N MET A 30 2.89 14.74 -1.27
CA MET A 30 3.34 14.26 0.04
C MET A 30 2.42 13.14 0.53
N SER A 31 2.72 11.90 0.15
CA SER A 31 2.48 10.80 1.07
C SER A 31 3.31 11.08 2.33
N HIS A 32 2.64 11.29 3.46
CA HIS A 32 3.29 11.42 4.75
C HIS A 32 4.12 10.17 5.07
N VAL A 33 5.40 10.19 4.74
CA VAL A 33 6.43 9.36 5.35
C VAL A 33 7.46 10.32 5.90
N SER A 34 7.47 10.44 7.24
CA SER A 34 8.47 11.23 7.96
C SER A 34 9.82 10.53 7.84
N GLY A 35 10.73 11.10 7.05
CA GLY A 35 12.10 10.65 6.92
C GLY A 35 12.85 11.55 5.93
N ASN A 36 13.99 12.10 6.34
CA ASN A 36 14.81 13.02 5.54
C ASN A 36 15.67 12.28 4.50
N GLU A 37 15.10 11.34 3.75
CA GLU A 37 15.81 10.61 2.70
C GLU A 37 15.12 10.84 1.34
N PRO A 38 15.88 11.07 0.25
CA PRO A 38 15.30 11.20 -1.08
C PRO A 38 14.64 9.87 -1.46
N ILE A 39 13.31 9.89 -1.61
CA ILE A 39 12.52 8.71 -1.97
C ILE A 39 12.86 8.32 -3.42
N THR A 40 13.82 7.43 -3.60
CA THR A 40 14.20 6.89 -4.92
C THR A 40 13.26 5.82 -5.44
N GLU A 41 12.32 5.32 -4.62
CA GLU A 41 11.48 4.17 -4.95
C GLU A 41 10.00 4.55 -4.90
N ARG A 42 9.34 4.60 -6.07
CA ARG A 42 7.89 4.85 -6.16
C ARG A 42 7.15 3.57 -5.79
N ILE A 43 6.42 3.61 -4.68
CA ILE A 43 5.66 2.46 -4.15
C ILE A 43 4.35 2.32 -4.93
N PRO A 44 3.91 1.10 -5.30
CA PRO A 44 2.61 0.88 -5.95
C PRO A 44 1.44 1.33 -5.06
N VAL A 45 0.46 2.03 -5.64
CA VAL A 45 -0.66 2.62 -4.88
C VAL A 45 -1.99 2.02 -5.31
N ALA A 46 -2.87 1.73 -4.34
CA ALA A 46 -4.24 1.36 -4.62
C ALA A 46 -5.03 2.58 -5.12
N ALA A 47 -5.52 2.51 -6.35
CA ALA A 47 -6.24 3.59 -7.01
C ALA A 47 -7.57 3.09 -7.60
N PRO A 48 -8.61 2.87 -6.77
CA PRO A 48 -9.82 2.13 -7.14
C PRO A 48 -10.65 2.76 -8.27
N ASN A 49 -10.49 4.07 -8.51
CA ASN A 49 -11.16 4.78 -9.60
C ASN A 49 -10.30 4.90 -10.88
N ILE A 50 -9.06 4.42 -10.84
CA ILE A 50 -8.09 4.51 -11.94
C ILE A 50 -7.77 3.11 -12.48
N CYS A 51 -7.45 2.18 -11.59
CA CYS A 51 -7.13 0.81 -11.96
C CYS A 51 -8.32 -0.13 -11.75
N PRO A 52 -8.44 -1.18 -12.58
CA PRO A 52 -9.39 -2.26 -12.37
C PRO A 52 -9.23 -2.95 -11.02
N LYS A 53 -10.23 -3.77 -10.66
CA LYS A 53 -10.18 -4.58 -9.45
C LYS A 53 -8.94 -5.48 -9.45
N ASP A 54 -8.34 -5.65 -8.27
CA ASP A 54 -7.18 -6.50 -8.04
C ASP A 54 -5.89 -6.02 -8.74
N MET A 55 -5.86 -4.75 -9.20
CA MET A 55 -4.69 -4.07 -9.74
C MET A 55 -4.25 -2.89 -8.85
N LEU A 56 -2.97 -2.53 -8.94
CA LEU A 56 -2.38 -1.33 -8.34
C LEU A 56 -1.81 -0.44 -9.45
N LEU A 57 -1.64 0.84 -9.13
CA LEU A 57 -0.97 1.79 -9.99
C LEU A 57 0.54 1.69 -9.74
N TYR A 58 1.26 1.14 -10.71
CA TYR A 58 2.70 1.00 -10.72
C TYR A 58 3.36 2.14 -11.50
N PRO A 59 4.56 2.59 -11.09
CA PRO A 59 5.35 3.52 -11.90
C PRO A 59 5.75 2.83 -13.21
N GLY A 60 5.46 3.47 -14.33
CA GLY A 60 5.79 2.94 -15.65
C GLY A 60 7.24 3.19 -16.04
N ASP A 61 7.72 2.39 -16.99
CA ASP A 61 9.06 2.52 -17.57
C ASP A 61 9.12 3.75 -18.48
N GLY A 62 9.72 4.85 -18.00
CA GLY A 62 9.90 6.07 -18.78
C GLY A 62 10.02 7.35 -17.95
N ASN A 63 9.40 8.41 -18.44
CA ASN A 63 9.20 9.67 -17.70
C ASN A 63 8.68 9.38 -16.27
N ARG A 64 9.13 10.16 -15.28
CA ARG A 64 8.67 10.11 -13.89
C ARG A 64 7.14 10.16 -13.70
N SER A 65 6.40 10.66 -14.68
CA SER A 65 4.94 10.78 -14.67
C SER A 65 4.20 9.60 -15.32
N THR A 66 4.89 8.58 -15.84
CA THR A 66 4.24 7.42 -16.44
C THR A 66 3.77 6.47 -15.34
N TRP A 67 2.50 6.06 -15.40
CA TRP A 67 1.91 5.10 -14.47
C TRP A 67 1.13 4.04 -15.26
N VAL A 68 1.22 2.79 -14.83
CA VAL A 68 0.54 1.65 -15.45
C VAL A 68 -0.23 0.87 -14.40
N CYS A 69 -1.40 0.38 -14.74
CA CYS A 69 -2.11 -0.56 -13.88
C CYS A 69 -1.56 -1.96 -14.10
N ASP A 70 -1.17 -2.63 -13.01
CA ASP A 70 -0.73 -4.02 -13.04
C ASP A 70 -1.29 -4.78 -11.84
N CYS A 71 -1.30 -6.11 -11.92
CA CYS A 71 -1.82 -6.97 -10.87
C CYS A 71 -1.12 -6.72 -9.54
N ARG A 72 -1.90 -6.70 -8.46
CA ARG A 72 -1.33 -6.67 -7.10
C ARG A 72 -0.44 -7.89 -6.85
N PRO A 73 0.51 -7.84 -5.90
CA PRO A 73 1.42 -8.97 -5.67
C PRO A 73 0.68 -10.29 -5.46
N ARG A 74 1.17 -11.37 -6.10
CA ARG A 74 0.62 -12.74 -6.12
C ARG A 74 -0.67 -12.92 -6.96
N PHE A 75 -1.06 -11.91 -7.73
CA PHE A 75 -2.17 -12.01 -8.69
C PHE A 75 -1.62 -12.17 -10.10
N LEU A 76 -2.30 -12.99 -10.89
CA LEU A 76 -1.93 -13.36 -12.24
C LEU A 76 -2.85 -12.68 -13.26
N TYR A 77 -2.23 -12.07 -14.27
CA TYR A 77 -2.93 -11.32 -15.31
C TYR A 77 -3.52 -12.24 -16.38
N PHE A 78 -4.81 -12.09 -16.66
CA PHE A 78 -5.50 -12.76 -17.77
C PHE A 78 -5.76 -11.74 -18.89
N PRO A 79 -5.05 -11.83 -20.02
CA PRO A 79 -5.13 -10.82 -21.08
C PRO A 79 -6.50 -10.79 -21.79
N LEU A 80 -7.20 -11.92 -21.85
CA LEU A 80 -8.48 -12.02 -22.56
C LEU A 80 -9.60 -11.17 -21.95
N ASN A 81 -9.56 -10.95 -20.63
CA ASN A 81 -10.57 -10.21 -19.90
C ASN A 81 -9.99 -9.04 -19.08
N ASN A 82 -8.72 -8.70 -19.31
CA ASN A 82 -8.00 -7.64 -18.62
C ASN A 82 -8.20 -7.66 -17.09
N SER A 83 -8.11 -8.85 -16.50
CA SER A 83 -8.41 -9.08 -15.07
C SER A 83 -7.27 -9.79 -14.36
N CYS A 84 -7.17 -9.59 -13.06
CA CYS A 84 -6.16 -10.21 -12.20
C CYS A 84 -6.80 -11.19 -11.23
N TYR A 85 -6.21 -12.36 -11.05
CA TYR A 85 -6.72 -13.40 -10.15
C TYR A 85 -5.63 -13.92 -9.23
N GLU A 86 -5.96 -14.13 -7.96
CA GLU A 86 -5.01 -14.66 -6.98
C GLU A 86 -4.54 -16.06 -7.40
N ALA A 87 -3.23 -16.30 -7.37
CA ALA A 87 -2.68 -17.62 -7.61
C ALA A 87 -3.23 -18.64 -6.59
N TYR A 88 -3.44 -19.88 -7.05
CA TYR A 88 -4.03 -20.98 -6.29
C TYR A 88 -5.46 -20.73 -5.75
N ARG A 89 -6.17 -19.75 -6.32
CA ARG A 89 -7.62 -19.56 -6.11
C ARG A 89 -8.38 -19.90 -7.38
N GLN A 90 -9.68 -20.16 -7.26
CA GLN A 90 -10.51 -20.56 -8.39
C GLN A 90 -10.47 -19.54 -9.55
N GLY A 91 -10.59 -18.24 -9.25
CA GLY A 91 -10.55 -17.20 -10.28
C GLY A 91 -11.58 -17.45 -11.41
N PRO A 92 -11.18 -17.37 -12.69
CA PRO A 92 -12.05 -17.64 -13.84
C PRO A 92 -12.11 -19.14 -14.19
N CYS A 93 -11.44 -20.00 -13.44
CA CYS A 93 -11.37 -21.43 -13.72
C CYS A 93 -12.68 -22.14 -13.37
N PRO A 94 -12.97 -23.29 -14.00
CA PRO A 94 -14.11 -24.12 -13.63
C PRO A 94 -14.02 -24.58 -12.17
N PRO A 95 -15.13 -25.03 -11.56
CA PRO A 95 -15.12 -25.57 -10.20
C PRO A 95 -14.02 -26.62 -10.00
N GLN A 96 -13.44 -26.67 -8.80
CA GLN A 96 -12.35 -27.58 -8.43
C GLN A 96 -11.02 -27.35 -9.18
N ASN A 97 -10.87 -26.25 -9.89
CA ASN A 97 -9.63 -25.83 -10.53
C ASN A 97 -9.17 -24.51 -9.93
N TYR A 98 -7.88 -24.23 -10.03
CA TYR A 98 -7.30 -22.96 -9.62
C TYR A 98 -6.40 -22.37 -10.70
N VAL A 99 -6.05 -21.10 -10.53
CA VAL A 99 -5.10 -20.39 -11.39
C VAL A 99 -3.68 -20.69 -10.96
N VAL A 100 -2.82 -21.10 -11.90
CA VAL A 100 -1.38 -21.26 -11.68
C VAL A 100 -0.58 -20.61 -12.81
N LEU A 101 0.64 -20.18 -12.51
CA LEU A 101 1.64 -19.81 -13.50
C LEU A 101 2.76 -20.85 -13.46
N SER A 102 2.91 -21.63 -14.52
CA SER A 102 3.98 -22.62 -14.59
C SER A 102 5.33 -21.92 -14.70
N LYS A 103 6.38 -22.55 -14.18
CA LYS A 103 7.74 -22.05 -14.31
C LYS A 103 8.10 -21.80 -15.78
N ASN A 104 8.64 -20.61 -16.07
CA ASN A 104 9.00 -20.12 -17.41
C ASN A 104 7.82 -19.87 -18.37
N GLU A 105 6.58 -19.85 -17.88
CA GLU A 105 5.43 -19.40 -18.66
C GLU A 105 5.07 -17.97 -18.30
N ALA A 106 4.57 -17.21 -19.29
CA ALA A 106 4.07 -15.85 -19.08
C ALA A 106 2.53 -15.79 -19.02
N ILE A 107 1.86 -16.89 -19.37
CA ILE A 107 0.40 -16.95 -19.45
C ILE A 107 -0.10 -17.93 -18.38
N PRO A 108 -0.94 -17.49 -17.43
CA PRO A 108 -1.50 -18.35 -16.42
C PRO A 108 -2.49 -19.35 -17.01
N LYS A 109 -2.62 -20.51 -16.34
CA LYS A 109 -3.48 -21.61 -16.77
C LYS A 109 -4.37 -22.08 -15.63
N CYS A 110 -5.51 -22.64 -16.00
CA CYS A 110 -6.37 -23.36 -15.08
C CYS A 110 -5.90 -24.80 -14.97
N VAL A 111 -5.62 -25.26 -13.75
CA VAL A 111 -5.32 -26.66 -13.48
C VAL A 111 -6.18 -27.18 -12.36
N LYS A 112 -6.39 -28.49 -12.34
CA LYS A 112 -7.20 -29.16 -11.32
C LYS A 112 -6.54 -28.99 -9.95
N ASN A 113 -7.30 -28.50 -8.98
CA ASN A 113 -6.87 -28.45 -7.59
C ASN A 113 -6.89 -29.89 -7.02
N PRO A 114 -5.76 -30.45 -6.57
CA PRO A 114 -5.73 -31.79 -5.95
C PRO A 114 -6.65 -31.92 -4.74
N CYS A 115 -6.92 -30.82 -4.04
CA CYS A 115 -7.78 -30.79 -2.87
C CYS A 115 -9.27 -30.61 -3.19
N LEU A 116 -9.62 -30.36 -4.45
CA LEU A 116 -11.00 -30.20 -4.96
C LEU A 116 -11.83 -29.07 -4.29
N GLU A 117 -11.22 -28.26 -3.43
CA GLU A 117 -11.88 -27.19 -2.67
C GLU A 117 -11.09 -25.88 -2.82
N ASP A 118 -11.77 -24.79 -3.17
CA ASP A 118 -11.13 -23.47 -3.34
C ASP A 118 -10.56 -22.96 -2.01
N GLY A 119 -9.31 -22.47 -2.05
CA GLY A 119 -8.60 -22.01 -0.86
C GLY A 119 -7.81 -23.10 -0.12
N LEU A 120 -7.98 -24.36 -0.48
CA LEU A 120 -7.06 -25.43 -0.10
C LEU A 120 -6.01 -25.65 -1.18
N VAL A 121 -4.76 -25.82 -0.74
CA VAL A 121 -3.62 -26.16 -1.60
C VAL A 121 -2.93 -27.41 -1.10
N GLN A 122 -2.38 -28.19 -2.03
CA GLN A 122 -1.58 -29.35 -1.69
C GLN A 122 -0.15 -28.92 -1.36
N TYR A 123 0.31 -29.23 -0.16
CA TYR A 123 1.68 -28.98 0.30
C TYR A 123 2.20 -30.25 0.98
N ASN A 124 3.35 -30.77 0.56
CA ASN A 124 3.88 -32.06 1.01
C ASN A 124 2.84 -33.20 0.95
N ASN A 125 2.09 -33.27 -0.16
CA ASN A 125 1.01 -34.23 -0.42
C ASN A 125 -0.24 -34.13 0.48
N ILE A 126 -0.31 -33.15 1.37
CA ILE A 126 -1.46 -32.93 2.27
C ILE A 126 -2.14 -31.61 1.91
N CYS A 127 -3.46 -31.57 2.04
CA CYS A 127 -4.26 -30.37 1.77
C CYS A 127 -4.27 -29.45 2.99
N TYR A 128 -3.93 -28.19 2.77
CA TYR A 128 -3.92 -27.15 3.80
C TYR A 128 -4.57 -25.86 3.30
N PRO A 129 -5.19 -25.08 4.19
CA PRO A 129 -5.73 -23.79 3.82
C PRO A 129 -4.60 -22.78 3.53
N LEU A 130 -4.70 -22.13 2.38
CA LEU A 130 -3.79 -21.08 1.96
C LEU A 130 -3.88 -19.89 2.95
N ARG A 131 -2.75 -19.23 3.23
CA ARG A 131 -2.67 -18.03 4.10
C ARG A 131 -3.23 -18.23 5.52
N THR A 132 -3.20 -19.46 6.04
CA THR A 132 -3.65 -19.79 7.40
C THR A 132 -2.47 -20.18 8.29
N THR A 133 -2.43 -19.61 9.50
CA THR A 133 -1.34 -19.85 10.47
C THR A 133 -1.30 -21.30 10.92
N GLY A 134 -0.08 -21.85 10.98
CA GLY A 134 0.19 -23.21 11.44
C GLY A 134 0.28 -24.21 10.30
N GLY A 135 -0.36 -25.37 10.47
CA GLY A 135 -0.24 -26.48 9.51
C GLY A 135 1.22 -26.91 9.33
N PRO A 136 1.72 -27.02 8.09
CA PRO A 136 3.10 -27.46 7.82
C PRO A 136 4.13 -26.37 8.11
N CYS A 137 3.71 -25.12 8.34
CA CYS A 137 4.58 -23.98 8.60
C CYS A 137 4.55 -23.54 10.08
N ALA A 138 4.05 -24.39 10.99
CA ALA A 138 4.09 -24.11 12.43
C ALA A 138 5.54 -24.00 12.95
N PRO A 139 5.82 -23.20 14.01
CA PRO A 139 4.86 -22.50 14.87
C PRO A 139 4.45 -21.09 14.40
N HIS A 140 5.27 -20.41 13.58
CA HIS A 140 5.10 -18.98 13.25
C HIS A 140 5.13 -18.71 11.74
N GLY A 141 4.54 -19.60 10.97
CA GLY A 141 4.48 -19.48 9.52
C GLY A 141 3.10 -19.82 8.96
N ILE A 142 3.02 -19.57 7.67
CA ILE A 142 1.83 -19.72 6.84
C ILE A 142 2.25 -20.23 5.46
N ILE A 143 1.35 -20.93 4.79
CA ILE A 143 1.55 -21.27 3.38
C ILE A 143 1.19 -20.03 2.56
N GLY A 144 2.19 -19.41 1.96
CA GLY A 144 2.09 -18.27 1.07
C GLY A 144 2.43 -18.63 -0.37
N VAL A 145 2.32 -17.63 -1.24
CA VAL A 145 2.73 -17.72 -2.64
C VAL A 145 3.88 -16.74 -2.83
N ASN A 146 4.99 -17.21 -3.38
CA ASN A 146 6.12 -16.36 -3.73
C ASN A 146 5.72 -15.36 -4.83
N GLU A 147 6.03 -14.08 -4.66
CA GLU A 147 5.55 -13.02 -5.56
C GLU A 147 6.24 -13.04 -6.93
N THR A 148 7.44 -13.64 -7.02
CA THR A 148 8.22 -13.71 -8.27
C THR A 148 8.02 -15.05 -8.98
N THR A 149 8.08 -16.15 -8.23
CA THR A 149 8.02 -17.50 -8.84
C THR A 149 6.62 -18.09 -8.86
N PHE A 150 5.68 -17.55 -8.08
CA PHE A 150 4.34 -18.11 -7.87
C PHE A 150 4.34 -19.55 -7.30
N ASP A 151 5.43 -19.96 -6.66
CA ASP A 151 5.50 -21.23 -5.94
C ASP A 151 4.89 -21.10 -4.54
N LEU A 152 4.40 -22.23 -3.99
CA LEU A 152 3.97 -22.30 -2.60
C LEU A 152 5.18 -22.39 -1.67
N GLU A 153 5.22 -21.54 -0.65
CA GLU A 153 6.32 -21.51 0.31
C GLU A 153 5.82 -21.23 1.74
N CYS A 154 6.58 -21.67 2.74
CA CYS A 154 6.34 -21.27 4.12
C CYS A 154 6.93 -19.87 4.36
N ILE A 155 6.07 -18.89 4.57
CA ILE A 155 6.45 -17.50 4.87
C ILE A 155 6.27 -17.26 6.37
N SER A 156 7.22 -16.57 7.00
CA SER A 156 7.06 -16.14 8.40
C SER A 156 5.97 -15.06 8.51
N ILE A 157 5.15 -15.15 9.55
CA ILE A 157 4.09 -14.17 9.86
C ILE A 157 4.67 -12.75 10.02
N ASP A 158 5.89 -12.64 10.56
CA ASP A 158 6.55 -11.35 10.79
C ASP A 158 6.91 -10.61 9.48
N THR A 159 6.99 -11.37 8.38
CA THR A 159 7.35 -10.89 7.05
C THR A 159 6.19 -10.98 6.06
N ALA A 160 5.08 -11.61 6.44
CA ALA A 160 3.94 -11.82 5.57
C ALA A 160 3.11 -10.53 5.44
N PRO A 161 3.06 -9.88 4.26
CA PRO A 161 2.40 -8.57 4.10
C PRO A 161 0.87 -8.61 4.18
N PHE A 162 0.27 -9.78 4.45
CA PHE A 162 -1.14 -10.06 4.23
C PHE A 162 -1.88 -10.60 5.45
N ILE A 163 -1.23 -10.66 6.61
CA ILE A 163 -1.93 -10.86 7.87
C ILE A 163 -2.43 -9.50 8.31
N ILE A 164 -3.75 -9.31 8.26
CA ILE A 164 -4.42 -8.31 9.11
C ILE A 164 -4.07 -8.77 10.52
N ILE A 165 -2.98 -8.25 11.06
CA ILE A 165 -2.54 -8.57 12.40
C ILE A 165 -3.77 -8.29 13.26
N ASN A 166 -4.24 -9.30 13.99
CA ASN A 166 -5.04 -9.04 15.18
C ASN A 166 -4.08 -8.35 16.15
N VAL A 167 -3.79 -7.08 15.87
CA VAL A 167 -2.95 -6.24 16.69
C VAL A 167 -3.65 -6.27 18.04
N PRO A 168 -2.95 -6.65 19.13
CA PRO A 168 -3.53 -6.57 20.45
C PRO A 168 -4.18 -5.20 20.57
N LEU A 169 -5.51 -5.17 20.78
CA LEU A 169 -6.30 -3.94 20.93
C LEU A 169 -5.85 -3.23 22.20
N LYS A 170 -4.67 -2.60 22.17
CA LYS A 170 -4.31 -1.52 23.09
C LYS A 170 -5.31 -0.42 22.80
N LYS A 171 -6.44 -0.42 23.52
CA LYS A 171 -7.45 0.62 23.41
C LYS A 171 -6.77 1.92 23.81
N CYS A 172 -6.59 2.82 22.83
CA CYS A 172 -6.13 4.16 23.15
C CYS A 172 -7.16 4.85 24.06
N PRO A 173 -6.73 5.82 24.87
CA PRO A 173 -7.68 6.68 25.58
C PRO A 173 -8.69 7.27 24.58
N PRO A 174 -9.97 7.45 24.98
CA PRO A 174 -10.96 8.11 24.13
C PRO A 174 -10.43 9.44 23.57
N GLY A 175 -10.54 9.64 22.26
CA GLY A 175 -10.06 10.84 21.56
C GLY A 175 -8.58 10.82 21.14
N SER A 176 -7.84 9.72 21.30
CA SER A 176 -6.44 9.61 20.86
C SER A 176 -6.29 8.88 19.51
N ARG A 177 -5.53 9.47 18.58
CA ARG A 177 -5.10 8.84 17.30
C ARG A 177 -3.79 8.06 17.52
N ARG A 178 -3.63 6.91 16.84
CA ARG A 178 -2.38 6.12 16.81
C ARG A 178 -1.38 6.75 15.83
N ASN A 179 -0.08 6.60 16.09
CA ASN A 179 0.96 6.85 15.07
C ASN A 179 1.10 5.66 14.10
N SER A 180 1.96 5.78 13.09
CA SER A 180 2.24 4.71 12.11
C SER A 180 2.78 3.42 12.73
N LEU A 181 3.34 3.49 13.94
CA LEU A 181 3.83 2.35 14.73
C LEU A 181 2.76 1.77 15.68
N GLY A 182 1.51 2.24 15.61
CA GLY A 182 0.39 1.74 16.43
C GLY A 182 0.36 2.23 17.88
N VAL A 183 1.24 3.17 18.27
CA VAL A 183 1.41 3.70 19.63
C VAL A 183 0.45 4.87 19.89
N CYS A 184 -0.18 4.90 21.07
CA CYS A 184 -1.06 5.98 21.52
C CYS A 184 -0.28 7.14 22.18
N LYS A 185 -0.84 8.36 22.17
CA LYS A 185 -0.27 9.50 22.91
C LYS A 185 -0.20 9.18 24.41
N THR A 186 0.96 9.40 25.04
CA THR A 186 1.12 9.28 26.50
C THR A 186 0.41 10.44 27.20
N LYS A 187 -0.28 10.16 28.31
CA LYS A 187 -0.80 11.23 29.17
C LYS A 187 0.38 11.91 29.87
N ILE A 188 0.59 13.19 29.60
CA ILE A 188 1.52 14.00 30.38
C ILE A 188 0.80 14.31 31.70
N ASN A 189 1.23 13.69 32.79
CA ASN A 189 0.77 14.08 34.12
C ASN A 189 1.51 15.35 34.51
N PHE A 190 0.82 16.50 34.47
CA PHE A 190 1.31 17.70 35.13
C PHE A 190 1.23 17.46 36.65
N SER A 191 2.33 17.03 37.25
CA SER A 191 2.50 17.12 38.70
C SER A 191 2.64 18.59 39.04
N SER A 192 1.59 19.19 39.58
CA SER A 192 1.69 20.51 40.20
C SER A 192 2.54 20.38 41.47
N ARG A 193 3.84 20.66 41.36
CA ARG A 193 4.62 21.06 42.53
C ARG A 193 4.14 22.45 42.93
N THR A 194 3.22 22.50 43.89
CA THR A 194 3.00 23.71 44.69
C THR A 194 4.26 23.95 45.52
N ASN A 195 5.12 24.84 45.04
CA ASN A 195 6.26 25.32 45.82
C ASN A 195 5.74 26.16 46.99
N LYS A 196 5.97 25.62 48.16
CA LYS A 196 5.95 26.24 49.48
C LYS A 196 7.09 27.27 49.54
N LEU A 197 6.78 28.51 49.95
CA LEU A 197 7.57 29.45 50.77
C LEU A 197 7.30 30.90 50.35
N PHE A 198 6.52 31.60 51.19
CA PHE A 198 6.77 33.01 51.53
C PHE A 198 6.65 33.09 53.06
N THR A 199 7.78 33.35 53.71
CA THR A 199 7.89 34.02 55.01
C THR A 199 8.54 35.36 54.75
#